data_AF-A0A6I1H1T0-F1
#
_entry.id   AF-A0A6I1H1T0-F1
#
_cell.length_a   1.000
_cell.length_b   1.000
_cell.length_c   1.000
_cell.angle_alpha   90.00
_cell.angle_beta   90.00
_cell.angle_gamma   90.00
#
_symmetry.space_group_name_H-M   'P 1'
#
loop_
_entity.id
_entity.type
_entity.pdbx_description
1 polymer ?
#
loop_
_entity_poly.entity_id
_entity_poly.type
_entity_poly.pdbx_seq_one_letter_code
_entity_poly.pdbx_strand_id
1 'polypeptide(L)' 'MQADIWIVRNGSDYVLLHGHLRLHSTLNGTGAAFVEVAHEGIVKITRVSGSLQVDSGHALSPLCVQRATV' A
#
# COMPACT_ATOMS: atom_id res chain seq x y z
N MET A 1 -13.03 2.45 14.08
CA MET A 1 -11.60 2.43 13.70
C MET A 1 -11.55 2.75 12.22
N GLN A 2 -11.27 4.00 11.87
CA GLN A 2 -11.26 4.42 10.47
C GLN A 2 -9.91 4.00 9.90
N ALA A 3 -9.89 3.09 8.92
CA ALA A 3 -8.65 2.69 8.27
C ALA A 3 -8.12 3.89 7.47
N ASP A 4 -7.12 4.58 8.02
CA ASP A 4 -6.53 5.76 7.39
C ASP A 4 -5.79 5.46 6.08
N ILE A 5 -5.60 4.18 5.75
CA ILE A 5 -4.94 3.71 4.52
C ILE A 5 -5.87 2.72 3.85
N TRP A 6 -6.17 2.95 2.57
CA TRP A 6 -7.07 2.09 1.82
C TRP A 6 -6.43 1.68 0.50
N ILE A 7 -6.25 0.37 0.34
CA ILE A 7 -5.59 -0.26 -0.81
C ILE A 7 -6.52 -1.32 -1.36
N VAL A 8 -6.64 -1.33 -2.67
CA VAL A 8 -7.41 -2.34 -3.41
C VAL A 8 -6.50 -3.04 -4.40
N ARG A 9 -6.83 -4.30 -4.69
CA ARG A 9 -6.20 -5.03 -5.78
C ARG A 9 -6.95 -4.76 -7.08
N ASN A 10 -6.23 -4.35 -8.11
CA ASN A 10 -6.75 -4.12 -9.46
C ASN A 10 -6.04 -5.07 -10.43
N GLY A 11 -6.54 -6.30 -10.55
CA GLY A 11 -5.89 -7.36 -11.32
C GLY A 11 -4.59 -7.83 -10.65
N SER A 12 -3.46 -7.58 -11.30
CA SER A 12 -2.12 -7.94 -10.79
C SER A 12 -1.49 -6.86 -9.92
N ASP A 13 -2.02 -5.64 -9.96
CA ASP A 13 -1.45 -4.47 -9.30
C ASP A 13 -2.23 -4.09 -8.04
N TYR A 14 -1.56 -3.38 -7.13
CA TYR A 14 -2.21 -2.77 -5.97
C TYR A 14 -2.35 -1.28 -6.21
N VAL A 15 -3.50 -0.74 -5.81
CA VAL A 15 -3.82 0.67 -5.95
C VAL A 15 -4.12 1.25 -4.58
N LEU A 16 -3.35 2.26 -4.19
CA LEU A 16 -3.63 3.08 -3.02
C LEU A 16 -4.71 4.10 -3.37
N LEU A 17 -5.88 3.96 -2.75
CA LEU A 17 -7.01 4.88 -2.92
C LEU A 17 -7.00 6.02 -1.90
N HIS A 18 -6.57 5.74 -0.68
CA HIS A 18 -6.56 6.73 0.41
C HIS A 18 -5.39 6.51 1.37
N GLY A 19 -4.96 7.57 2.05
CA GLY A 19 -3.95 7.47 3.09
C GLY A 19 -2.50 7.62 2.65
N HIS A 20 -2.23 8.25 1.50
CA HIS A 20 -0.85 8.38 1.00
C HIS A 20 0.09 9.10 1.98
N LEU A 21 -0.39 10.12 2.70
CA LEU A 21 0.41 10.84 3.70
C LEU A 21 0.73 9.96 4.90
N ARG A 22 -0.29 9.25 5.41
CA ARG A 22 -0.15 8.31 6.53
C ARG A 22 0.82 7.20 6.16
N LEU A 23 0.64 6.59 4.99
CA LEU A 23 1.53 5.55 4.47
C LEU A 23 2.97 6.06 4.36
N HIS A 24 3.19 7.25 3.80
CA HIS A 24 4.52 7.83 3.67
C HIS A 24 5.16 8.12 5.04
N SER A 25 4.40 8.63 6.00
CA SER A 25 4.87 8.87 7.37
C SER A 25 5.25 7.56 8.07
N THR A 26 4.41 6.53 7.97
CA THR A 26 4.69 5.20 8.51
C THR A 26 5.95 4.62 7.89
N LEU A 27 6.08 4.64 6.56
CA LEU A 27 7.25 4.11 5.87
C LEU A 27 8.55 4.85 6.24
N ASN A 28 8.51 6.16 6.47
CA ASN A 28 9.69 6.89 6.93
C ASN A 28 10.07 6.58 8.39
N GLY A 29 9.08 6.24 9.23
CA GLY A 29 9.33 5.89 10.63
C GLY A 29 9.78 4.45 10.83
N THR A 30 9.05 3.48 10.28
CA THR A 30 9.23 2.04 10.54
C THR A 30 9.82 1.28 9.35
N GLY A 31 9.94 1.88 8.16
CA GLY A 31 10.42 1.21 6.95
C GLY A 31 9.40 0.28 6.28
N ALA A 32 8.34 -0.09 6.98
CA ALA A 32 7.26 -0.94 6.47
C ALA A 32 5.90 -0.55 7.08
N ALA A 33 4.83 -0.72 6.31
CA ALA A 33 3.45 -0.54 6.76
C ALA A 33 2.64 -1.82 6.50
N PHE A 34 1.78 -2.19 7.44
CA PHE A 34 0.89 -3.35 7.29
C PHE A 34 -0.53 -2.84 7.08
N VAL A 35 -1.16 -3.26 5.98
CA VAL A 35 -2.48 -2.76 5.57
C VAL A 35 -3.38 -3.93 5.22
N GLU A 36 -4.62 -3.88 5.68
CA GLU A 36 -5.63 -4.86 5.31
C GLU A 36 -6.19 -4.55 3.92
N VAL A 37 -6.09 -5.52 3.02
CA VAL A 37 -6.63 -5.48 1.66
C VAL A 37 -7.84 -6.41 1.59
N ALA A 38 -8.95 -5.90 1.06
CA ALA A 38 -10.17 -6.67 0.91
C ALA A 38 -9.92 -7.94 0.08
N HIS A 39 -10.43 -9.09 0.55
CA HIS A 39 -10.29 -10.40 -0.08
C HIS A 39 -8.87 -10.99 -0.13
N GLU A 40 -7.89 -10.35 0.49
CA GLU A 40 -6.51 -10.85 0.55
C GLU A 40 -5.96 -10.92 1.98
N GLY A 41 -6.40 -10.01 2.86
CA GLY A 41 -5.95 -9.93 4.24
C GLY A 41 -4.84 -8.89 4.42
N ILE A 42 -3.99 -9.07 5.43
CA ILE A 42 -2.94 -8.09 5.76
C ILE A 42 -1.76 -8.28 4.81
N VAL A 43 -1.44 -7.23 4.06
CA VAL A 43 -0.24 -7.16 3.22
C VAL A 43 0.79 -6.22 3.82
N LYS A 44 2.06 -6.49 3.55
CA LYS A 44 3.17 -5.62 3.95
C LYS A 44 3.54 -4.70 2.80
N ILE A 45 3.70 -3.42 3.10
CA ILE A 45 4.14 -2.41 2.14
C ILE A 45 5.51 -1.93 2.56
N THR A 46 6.42 -1.85 1.60
CA THR A 46 7.78 -1.35 1.81
C THR A 46 8.13 -0.32 0.75
N ARG A 47 9.09 0.54 1.06
CA ARG A 47 9.70 1.44 0.07
C ARG A 47 11.01 0.84 -0.39
N VAL A 48 11.13 0.53 -1.67
CA VAL A 48 12.34 -0.04 -2.29
C VAL A 48 12.81 0.91 -3.39
N SER A 49 14.01 1.46 -3.22
CA SER A 49 14.69 2.32 -4.22
C SER A 49 13.82 3.43 -4.81
N GLY A 50 12.98 4.06 -3.98
CA GLY A 50 12.10 5.17 -4.38
C GLY A 50 10.67 4.77 -4.77
N SER A 51 10.41 3.48 -4.99
CA SER A 51 9.09 2.94 -5.34
C SER A 51 8.44 2.23 -4.14
N LEU A 52 7.11 2.10 -4.18
CA LEU A 52 6.35 1.34 -3.20
C LEU A 52 6.12 -0.09 -3.71
N GLN A 53 6.34 -1.07 -2.84
CA GLN A 53 6.10 -2.49 -3.11
C GLN A 53 5.14 -3.07 -2.08
N VAL A 54 4.31 -4.01 -2.53
CA VAL A 54 3.42 -4.83 -1.71
C VAL A 54 3.97 -6.24 -1.68
N ASP A 55 4.17 -6.76 -0.47
CA ASP A 55 4.48 -8.14 -0.16
C ASP A 55 3.23 -8.79 0.44
N SER A 56 2.58 -9.63 -0.35
CA SER A 56 1.39 -10.40 0.02
C SER A 56 1.74 -11.78 0.61
N GLY A 57 3.03 -12.06 0.85
CA GLY A 57 3.54 -13.38 1.23
C GLY A 57 3.63 -14.38 0.08
N HIS A 58 2.91 -14.15 -1.02
CA HIS A 58 2.95 -14.97 -2.23
C HIS A 58 3.75 -14.33 -3.36
N ALA A 59 3.70 -13.00 -3.48
CA ALA A 59 4.38 -12.26 -4.53
C ALA A 59 4.73 -10.84 -4.07
N LEU A 60 5.74 -10.27 -4.73
CA LEU A 60 6.08 -8.86 -4.65
C LEU A 60 5.48 -8.13 -5.85
N SER A 61 4.55 -7.21 -5.60
CA SER A 61 3.90 -6.40 -6.63
C SER A 61 4.15 -4.92 -6.40
N PRO A 62 4.17 -4.09 -7.47
CA PRO A 62 4.23 -2.64 -7.30
C PRO A 62 2.92 -2.11 -6.66
N LEU A 63 3.05 -1.11 -5.78
CA LEU A 63 1.92 -0.31 -5.30
C LEU A 63 1.84 0.98 -6.11
N CYS A 64 0.80 1.11 -6.91
CA CYS A 64 0.51 2.34 -7.64
C CYS A 64 -0.30 3.29 -6.75
N VAL A 65 0.12 4.55 -6.73
CA VAL A 65 -0.66 5.62 -6.06
C VAL A 65 -1.51 6.28 -7.13
N GLN A 66 -2.82 6.02 -7.09
CA GLN A 66 -3.72 6.73 -7.98
C GLN A 66 -3.83 8.17 -7.47
N ARG A 67 -3.17 9.10 -8.16
CA ARG A 67 -3.46 10.53 -7.98
C ARG A 67 -4.90 10.71 -8.43
N ALA A 68 -5.77 11.16 -7.53
CA ALA A 68 -7.08 11.65 -7.94
C ALA A 68 -6.84 12.79 -8.93
N THR A 69 -7.11 12.54 -10.21
CA THR A 69 -7.19 13.60 -11.21
C THR A 69 -8.41 14.44 -10.83
N VAL A 70 -8.17 15.65 -10.34
CA VAL A 70 -9.21 16.68 -10.15
C VAL A 70 -9.55 17.28 -11.51
#